data_AF-A0AB34JKN9-F1
#
_entry.id   AF-A0AB34JKN9-F1
#
_cell.length_a   1.000
_cell.length_b   1.000
_cell.length_c   1.000
_cell.angle_alpha   90.00
_cell.angle_beta   90.00
_cell.angle_gamma   90.00
#
_symmetry.space_group_name_H-M   'P 1'
#
loop_
_entity.id
_entity.type
_entity.pdbx_description
1 polymer ?
#
loop_
_entity_poly.entity_id
_entity_poly.type
_entity_poly.pdbx_seq_one_letter_code
_entity_poly.pdbx_strand_id
1 'polypeptide(L)'
;MMLVLSVQPALSPAPRVHPRLRCHSPRMVSPLVAAADGDTVALLELASLSLACAFGASAAVSLVKAEAQQEGEGEAAPREARERLTVEVDLGAEGEPAGVTRLVLSPRLDRSDVEVLSLPLPLGLLVEEREGAVVVTGTLPGYSAHGAVGEGDVLRAVSAYARVVGGAPMWRQVASGTPLGARRLRRLLFRADGATYAEVREAIASHRRDAGGNGVVSLVLERAVGEGKPLSPRVAPPPIEPLQDVVARDLNFPSASDS
;
A
#
# COMPACT_ATOMS: atom_id res chain seq x y z
N MET A 1 -34.45 0.55 47.08
CA MET A 1 -34.17 -0.62 46.23
C MET A 1 -32.67 -0.63 45.98
N MET A 2 -32.00 -1.73 46.36
CA MET A 2 -30.59 -1.81 46.74
C MET A 2 -29.60 -1.61 45.57
N LEU A 3 -28.61 -0.72 45.79
CA LEU A 3 -27.37 -0.62 45.04
C LEU A 3 -26.38 -1.67 45.59
N VAL A 4 -26.09 -2.71 44.80
CA VAL A 4 -25.07 -3.71 45.13
C VAL A 4 -23.75 -3.29 44.48
N LEU A 5 -22.86 -2.71 45.29
CA LEU A 5 -21.46 -2.45 44.95
C LEU A 5 -20.66 -3.75 45.09
N SER A 6 -20.37 -4.41 43.97
CA SER A 6 -19.49 -5.57 43.93
C SER A 6 -18.04 -5.12 43.78
N VAL A 7 -17.28 -5.21 44.87
CA VAL A 7 -15.83 -5.00 44.91
C VAL A 7 -15.15 -6.27 44.40
N GLN A 8 -14.42 -6.18 43.28
CA GLN A 8 -13.55 -7.27 42.81
C GLN A 8 -12.15 -7.13 43.40
N PRO A 9 -11.54 -8.23 43.91
CA PRO A 9 -10.18 -8.21 44.44
C PRO A 9 -9.13 -8.11 43.32
N ALA A 10 -8.10 -7.30 43.58
CA ALA A 10 -6.94 -7.12 42.71
C ALA A 10 -6.17 -8.45 42.53
N LEU A 11 -6.14 -8.95 41.30
CA LEU A 11 -5.28 -10.07 40.90
C LEU A 11 -3.82 -9.60 40.87
N SER A 12 -3.01 -10.26 41.68
CA SER A 12 -1.56 -10.11 41.76
C SER A 12 -0.89 -10.58 40.45
N PRO A 13 0.01 -9.81 39.82
CA PRO A 13 0.67 -10.23 38.59
C PRO A 13 1.72 -11.31 38.88
N ALA A 14 1.62 -12.43 38.17
CA ALA A 14 2.59 -13.52 38.22
C ALA A 14 3.99 -13.05 37.71
N PRO A 15 5.09 -13.57 38.29
CA PRO A 15 6.44 -13.22 37.85
C PRO A 15 6.70 -13.74 36.42
N ARG A 16 7.11 -12.82 35.54
CA ARG A 16 7.53 -13.13 34.16
C ARG A 16 8.84 -13.93 34.19
N VAL A 17 8.77 -15.21 33.85
CA VAL A 17 9.94 -16.03 33.53
C VAL A 17 10.36 -15.66 32.10
N HIS A 18 11.43 -14.87 31.98
CA HIS A 18 12.07 -14.62 30.70
C HIS A 18 12.84 -15.88 30.24
N PRO A 19 12.53 -16.47 29.07
CA PRO A 19 13.42 -17.45 28.47
C PRO A 19 14.69 -16.72 28.05
N ARG A 20 15.77 -16.91 28.82
CA ARG A 20 17.12 -16.53 28.39
C ARG A 20 17.50 -17.44 27.24
N LEU A 21 17.28 -16.98 26.00
CA LEU A 21 17.93 -17.53 24.82
C LEU A 21 19.44 -17.28 25.00
N ARG A 22 20.14 -18.29 25.53
CA ARG A 22 21.59 -18.37 25.45
C ARG A 22 21.92 -18.54 23.97
N CYS A 23 22.24 -17.43 23.31
CA CYS A 23 22.97 -17.48 22.05
C CYS A 23 24.33 -18.11 22.35
N HIS A 24 24.45 -19.42 22.14
CA HIS A 24 25.74 -20.03 21.94
C HIS A 24 26.29 -19.45 20.64
N SER A 25 27.21 -18.49 20.74
CA SER A 25 28.12 -18.22 19.63
C SER A 25 28.75 -19.56 19.26
N PRO A 26 28.50 -20.10 18.05
CA PRO A 26 29.31 -21.20 17.60
C PRO A 26 30.73 -20.66 17.52
N ARG A 27 31.61 -21.11 18.42
CA ARG A 27 33.04 -21.03 18.17
C ARG A 27 33.21 -21.71 16.82
N MET A 28 33.46 -20.93 15.78
CA MET A 28 33.95 -21.42 14.50
C MET A 28 35.30 -22.07 14.79
N VAL A 29 35.26 -23.33 15.18
CA VAL A 29 36.41 -24.21 15.07
C VAL A 29 36.58 -24.37 13.57
N SER A 30 37.64 -23.77 13.02
CA SER A 30 38.02 -23.95 11.62
C SER A 30 38.05 -25.45 11.33
N PRO A 31 37.20 -25.97 10.43
CA PRO A 31 37.13 -27.41 10.12
C PRO A 31 38.43 -27.94 9.49
N LEU A 32 39.36 -27.04 9.16
CA LEU A 32 40.69 -27.36 8.64
C LEU A 32 41.61 -28.09 9.63
N VAL A 33 41.31 -28.12 10.94
CA VAL A 33 42.21 -28.75 11.94
C VAL A 33 41.77 -30.18 12.33
N ALA A 34 40.57 -30.63 11.95
CA ALA A 34 40.10 -31.99 12.23
C ALA A 34 40.41 -33.01 11.10
N ALA A 35 41.05 -32.58 10.01
CA ALA A 35 41.32 -33.41 8.83
C ALA A 35 42.70 -34.09 8.83
N ALA A 36 43.29 -34.35 10.00
CA ALA A 36 44.63 -34.94 10.09
C ALA A 36 44.67 -36.48 9.97
N ASP A 37 43.52 -37.17 10.04
CA ASP A 37 43.48 -38.65 10.09
C ASP A 37 43.25 -39.34 8.72
N GLY A 38 43.53 -38.66 7.61
CA GLY A 38 43.66 -39.32 6.30
C GLY A 38 42.36 -39.88 5.71
N ASP A 39 41.20 -39.50 6.23
CA ASP A 39 39.90 -39.93 5.70
C ASP A 39 39.52 -39.08 4.48
N THR A 40 39.97 -39.54 3.31
CA THR A 40 39.77 -38.86 2.01
C THR A 40 38.30 -38.79 1.62
N VAL A 41 37.43 -39.66 2.17
CA VAL A 41 35.99 -39.65 1.90
C VAL A 41 35.33 -38.43 2.55
N ALA A 42 35.70 -38.11 3.79
CA ALA A 42 35.17 -36.93 4.48
C ALA A 42 35.57 -35.62 3.77
N LEU A 43 36.79 -35.56 3.21
CA LEU A 43 37.23 -34.41 2.41
C LEU A 43 36.43 -34.27 1.10
N LEU A 44 36.10 -35.38 0.44
CA LEU A 44 35.32 -35.37 -0.80
C LEU A 44 33.87 -34.92 -0.56
N GLU A 45 33.25 -35.39 0.53
CA GLU A 45 31.90 -34.97 0.92
C GLU A 45 31.86 -33.48 1.26
N LEU A 46 32.83 -32.98 2.05
CA LEU A 46 32.91 -31.56 2.42
C LEU A 46 33.20 -30.67 1.21
N ALA A 47 34.01 -31.15 0.25
CA ALA A 47 34.24 -30.48 -1.02
C ALA A 47 32.96 -30.43 -1.87
N SER A 48 32.20 -31.53 -1.96
CA SER A 48 30.95 -31.56 -2.73
C SER A 48 29.88 -30.63 -2.15
N LEU A 49 29.80 -30.54 -0.82
CA LEU A 49 28.81 -29.74 -0.12
C LEU A 49 29.13 -28.24 -0.20
N SER A 50 30.42 -27.87 -0.13
CA SER A 50 30.86 -26.49 -0.34
C SER A 50 30.67 -26.04 -1.80
N LEU A 51 30.91 -26.92 -2.77
CA LEU A 51 30.66 -26.64 -4.19
C LEU A 51 29.16 -26.42 -4.46
N ALA A 52 28.29 -27.27 -3.90
CA ALA A 52 26.84 -27.12 -4.03
C ALA A 52 26.33 -25.79 -3.44
N CYS A 53 26.85 -25.37 -2.28
CA CYS A 53 26.52 -24.09 -1.67
C CYS A 53 26.97 -22.89 -2.52
N ALA A 54 28.15 -22.98 -3.16
CA ALA A 54 28.65 -21.92 -4.04
C ALA A 54 27.79 -21.75 -5.31
N PHE A 55 27.37 -22.85 -5.93
CA PHE A 55 26.48 -22.81 -7.10
C PHE A 55 25.07 -22.32 -6.74
N GLY A 56 24.53 -22.74 -5.59
CA GLY A 56 23.22 -22.28 -5.12
C GLY A 56 23.18 -20.76 -4.85
N ALA A 57 24.22 -20.21 -4.23
CA ALA A 57 24.33 -18.78 -3.97
C ALA A 57 24.45 -17.96 -5.27
N SER A 58 25.20 -18.46 -6.27
CA SER A 58 25.34 -17.79 -7.57
C SER A 58 24.02 -17.78 -8.36
N ALA A 59 23.28 -18.89 -8.36
CA ALA A 59 21.98 -18.96 -9.03
C ALA A 59 20.94 -18.04 -8.37
N ALA A 60 20.92 -17.96 -7.03
CA ALA A 60 20.03 -17.05 -6.30
C ALA A 60 20.35 -15.58 -6.58
N VAL A 61 21.64 -15.19 -6.62
CA VAL A 61 22.04 -13.82 -6.97
C VAL A 61 21.71 -13.50 -8.43
N SER A 62 21.83 -14.48 -9.34
CA SER A 62 21.47 -14.31 -10.75
C SER A 62 19.96 -14.10 -10.93
N LEU A 63 19.12 -14.84 -10.20
CA LEU A 63 17.66 -14.67 -10.22
C LEU A 63 17.25 -13.30 -9.65
N VAL A 64 17.84 -12.87 -8.53
CA VAL A 64 17.59 -11.55 -7.95
C VAL A 64 18.06 -10.42 -8.89
N LYS A 65 19.18 -10.60 -9.58
CA LYS A 65 19.64 -9.63 -10.59
C LYS A 65 18.78 -9.63 -11.85
N ALA A 66 18.25 -10.79 -12.27
CA ALA A 66 17.35 -10.89 -13.40
C ALA A 66 16.00 -10.21 -13.10
N GLU A 67 15.45 -10.39 -11.90
CA GLU A 67 14.26 -9.65 -11.46
C GLU A 67 14.53 -8.13 -11.39
N ALA A 68 15.68 -7.72 -10.84
CA ALA A 68 16.04 -6.31 -10.78
C ALA A 68 16.31 -5.66 -12.16
N GLN A 69 16.75 -6.43 -13.17
CA GLN A 69 16.92 -5.94 -14.54
C GLN A 69 15.61 -5.93 -15.33
N GLN A 70 14.65 -6.81 -15.03
CA GLN A 70 13.33 -6.79 -15.64
C GLN A 70 12.49 -5.59 -15.18
N GLU A 71 12.78 -5.03 -14.00
CA GLU A 71 12.25 -3.75 -13.54
C GLU A 71 12.93 -2.52 -14.18
N GLY A 72 14.04 -2.71 -14.91
CA GLY A 72 14.90 -1.63 -15.41
C GLY A 72 14.88 -1.36 -16.93
N GLU A 73 14.47 -2.30 -17.78
CA GLU A 73 14.45 -2.12 -19.25
C GLU A 73 13.13 -1.52 -19.78
N GLY A 74 12.72 -0.45 -19.11
CA GLY A 74 11.67 0.47 -19.54
C GLY A 74 12.12 1.91 -19.34
N GLU A 75 13.39 2.22 -19.63
CA GLU A 75 13.92 3.60 -19.65
C GLU A 75 13.33 4.35 -20.84
N ALA A 76 12.04 4.65 -20.73
CA ALA A 76 11.35 5.64 -21.53
C ALA A 76 12.11 6.96 -21.34
N ALA A 77 12.49 7.56 -22.47
CA ALA A 77 13.03 8.92 -22.59
C ALA A 77 12.44 9.87 -21.54
N PRO A 78 13.20 10.88 -21.06
CA PRO A 78 12.79 11.78 -19.98
C PRO A 78 11.40 12.34 -20.30
N ARG A 79 10.38 11.71 -19.71
CA ARG A 79 8.99 12.10 -19.87
C ARG A 79 8.93 13.47 -19.23
N GLU A 80 8.94 14.52 -20.05
CA GLU A 80 8.68 15.90 -19.68
C GLU A 80 7.68 15.90 -18.54
N ALA A 81 8.07 16.49 -17.40
CA ALA A 81 7.45 16.34 -16.10
C ALA A 81 5.92 16.22 -16.18
N ARG A 82 5.42 14.99 -16.37
CA ARG A 82 4.00 14.75 -16.56
C ARG A 82 3.33 15.24 -15.29
N GLU A 83 2.46 16.24 -15.46
CA GLU A 83 1.82 16.93 -14.35
C GLU A 83 1.17 15.90 -13.42
N ARG A 84 1.60 15.89 -12.15
CA ARG A 84 1.12 14.90 -11.18
C ARG A 84 -0.34 15.21 -10.85
N LEU A 85 -1.21 14.23 -11.05
CA LEU A 85 -2.63 14.35 -10.74
C LEU A 85 -2.84 14.14 -9.25
N THR A 86 -3.47 15.11 -8.60
CA THR A 86 -3.91 14.98 -7.21
C THR A 86 -5.40 14.71 -7.20
N VAL A 87 -5.81 13.66 -6.47
CA VAL A 87 -7.20 13.26 -6.32
C VAL A 87 -7.51 13.14 -4.83
N GLU A 88 -8.63 13.69 -4.41
CA GLU A 88 -9.12 13.57 -3.04
C GLU A 88 -10.19 12.48 -2.98
N VAL A 89 -9.99 11.50 -2.09
CA VAL A 89 -10.91 10.37 -1.91
C VAL A 89 -11.38 10.34 -0.47
N ASP A 90 -12.68 10.48 -0.25
CA ASP A 90 -13.27 10.34 1.08
C ASP A 90 -13.41 8.87 1.48
N LEU A 91 -12.65 8.46 2.50
CA LEU A 91 -12.73 7.13 3.10
C LEU A 91 -13.73 7.05 4.27
N GLY A 92 -14.24 8.20 4.74
CA GLY A 92 -15.12 8.33 5.88
C GLY A 92 -14.44 8.09 7.23
N ALA A 93 -15.24 8.00 8.29
CA ALA A 93 -14.74 7.81 9.67
C ALA A 93 -14.08 6.44 9.91
N GLU A 94 -14.40 5.45 9.08
CA GLU A 94 -13.80 4.11 9.12
C GLU A 94 -12.56 3.99 8.23
N GLY A 95 -12.16 5.10 7.59
CA GLY A 95 -10.95 5.20 6.79
C GLY A 95 -9.68 5.13 7.63
N GLU A 96 -8.60 4.63 7.03
CA GLU A 96 -7.24 4.76 7.56
C GLU A 96 -6.33 5.27 6.41
N PRO A 97 -6.00 6.59 6.37
CA PRO A 97 -6.37 7.62 7.35
C PRO A 97 -7.86 7.99 7.30
N ALA A 98 -8.40 8.47 8.43
CA ALA A 98 -9.81 8.83 8.54
C ALA A 98 -10.12 10.12 7.76
N GLY A 99 -11.27 10.14 7.06
CA GLY A 99 -11.73 11.27 6.26
C GLY A 99 -11.16 11.28 4.84
N VAL A 100 -10.83 12.49 4.36
CA VAL A 100 -10.37 12.71 2.98
C VAL A 100 -8.88 12.37 2.86
N THR A 101 -8.57 11.44 1.97
CA THR A 101 -7.21 11.03 1.65
C THR A 101 -6.80 11.61 0.31
N ARG A 102 -5.64 12.28 0.28
CA ARG A 102 -5.04 12.81 -0.94
C ARG A 102 -4.20 11.72 -1.62
N LEU A 103 -4.58 11.33 -2.83
CA LEU A 103 -3.86 10.42 -3.70
C LEU A 103 -3.13 11.21 -4.78
N VAL A 104 -1.82 10.97 -4.94
CA VAL A 104 -1.02 11.56 -6.03
C VAL A 104 -0.70 10.48 -7.06
N LEU A 105 -1.15 10.69 -8.28
CA LEU A 105 -1.05 9.77 -9.41
C LEU A 105 -0.20 10.36 -10.53
N SER A 106 0.54 9.49 -11.20
CA SER A 106 1.14 9.82 -12.50
C SER A 106 0.15 9.42 -13.60
N PRO A 107 -0.26 10.34 -14.50
CA PRO A 107 -1.17 10.03 -15.58
C PRO A 107 -0.56 8.96 -16.49
N ARG A 108 -1.37 7.95 -16.82
CA ARG A 108 -0.96 6.88 -17.75
C ARG A 108 -1.39 7.19 -19.17
N LEU A 109 -2.53 7.82 -19.33
CA LEU A 109 -3.03 8.29 -20.60
C LEU A 109 -2.50 9.70 -20.88
N ASP A 110 -2.28 10.05 -22.15
CA ASP A 110 -1.68 11.33 -22.53
C ASP A 110 -2.64 12.52 -22.27
N ARG A 111 -3.94 12.31 -22.51
CA ARG A 111 -4.99 13.29 -22.26
C ARG A 111 -6.12 12.63 -21.48
N SER A 112 -6.04 12.70 -20.15
CA SER A 112 -7.02 12.10 -19.26
C SER A 112 -7.54 13.03 -18.18
N ASP A 113 -8.74 12.70 -17.72
CA ASP A 113 -9.36 13.19 -16.50
C ASP A 113 -9.45 12.03 -15.49
N VAL A 114 -9.35 12.36 -14.21
CA VAL A 114 -9.51 11.37 -13.14
C VAL A 114 -10.83 11.60 -12.42
N GLU A 115 -11.63 10.54 -12.31
CA GLU A 115 -12.96 10.55 -11.73
C GLU A 115 -12.99 9.64 -10.50
N VAL A 116 -13.61 10.12 -9.43
CA VAL A 116 -13.85 9.34 -8.20
C VAL A 116 -15.33 8.98 -8.15
N LEU A 117 -15.63 7.68 -8.21
CA LEU A 117 -16.99 7.16 -8.19
C LEU A 117 -17.23 6.37 -6.90
N SER A 118 -18.38 6.54 -6.28
CA SER A 118 -18.84 5.70 -5.17
C SER A 118 -20.05 4.90 -5.61
N LEU A 119 -19.88 3.58 -5.74
CA LEU A 119 -20.88 2.69 -6.33
C LEU A 119 -21.30 1.58 -5.35
N PRO A 120 -22.61 1.28 -5.22
CA PRO A 120 -23.07 0.18 -4.39
C PRO A 120 -22.79 -1.19 -5.04
N LEU A 121 -22.57 -2.23 -4.24
CA LEU A 121 -22.46 -3.61 -4.72
C LEU A 121 -23.84 -4.21 -5.03
N PRO A 122 -23.95 -5.10 -6.05
CA PRO A 122 -22.89 -5.59 -6.94
C PRO A 122 -22.51 -4.61 -8.07
N LEU A 123 -21.22 -4.54 -8.42
CA LEU A 123 -20.70 -3.59 -9.43
C LEU A 123 -21.03 -3.98 -10.88
N GLY A 124 -20.92 -5.26 -11.24
CA GLY A 124 -21.05 -5.73 -12.63
C GLY A 124 -19.95 -5.19 -13.55
N LEU A 125 -18.73 -5.01 -13.04
CA LEU A 125 -17.58 -4.48 -13.80
C LEU A 125 -16.79 -5.62 -14.46
N LEU A 126 -16.45 -5.47 -15.73
CA LEU A 126 -15.54 -6.35 -16.46
C LEU A 126 -14.20 -5.63 -16.62
N VAL A 127 -13.13 -6.24 -16.11
CA VAL A 127 -11.78 -5.67 -16.14
C VAL A 127 -10.79 -6.70 -16.69
N GLU A 128 -9.76 -6.19 -17.35
CA GLU A 128 -8.62 -6.96 -17.83
C GLU A 128 -7.32 -6.30 -17.38
N GLU A 129 -6.28 -7.12 -17.21
CA GLU A 129 -4.93 -6.63 -16.95
C GLU A 129 -4.21 -6.41 -18.29
N ARG A 130 -3.76 -5.19 -18.55
CA ARG A 130 -3.02 -4.79 -19.76
C ARG A 130 -1.85 -3.89 -19.37
N GLU A 131 -0.63 -4.26 -19.75
CA GLU A 131 0.58 -3.46 -19.50
C GLU A 131 0.76 -3.05 -18.02
N GLY A 132 0.43 -3.95 -17.08
CA GLY A 132 0.46 -3.69 -15.64
C GLY A 132 -0.55 -2.63 -15.19
N ALA A 133 -1.62 -2.40 -15.96
CA ALA A 133 -2.78 -1.58 -15.64
C ALA A 133 -4.04 -2.45 -15.63
N VAL A 134 -4.99 -2.12 -14.78
CA VAL A 134 -6.32 -2.74 -14.80
C VAL A 134 -7.25 -1.85 -15.64
N VAL A 135 -7.64 -2.32 -16.82
CA VAL A 135 -8.46 -1.59 -17.78
C VAL A 135 -9.87 -2.16 -17.79
N VAL A 136 -10.86 -1.28 -17.80
CA VAL A 136 -12.27 -1.67 -17.90
C VAL A 136 -12.58 -2.05 -19.33
N THR A 137 -13.07 -3.26 -19.55
CA THR A 137 -13.48 -3.76 -20.87
C THR A 137 -14.97 -3.74 -21.09
N GLY A 138 -15.76 -3.59 -20.03
CA GLY A 138 -17.21 -3.53 -20.14
C GLY A 138 -17.91 -3.44 -18.80
N THR A 139 -19.23 -3.24 -18.87
CA THR A 139 -20.11 -3.28 -17.71
C THR A 139 -21.34 -4.13 -18.01
N LEU A 140 -21.81 -4.87 -17.03
CA LEU A 140 -23.02 -5.68 -17.13
C LEU A 140 -24.25 -4.82 -16.90
N PRO A 141 -25.29 -4.92 -17.76
CA PRO A 141 -26.53 -4.16 -17.58
C PRO A 141 -27.25 -4.60 -16.30
N GLY A 142 -27.88 -3.64 -15.61
CA GLY A 142 -28.60 -3.87 -14.35
C GLY A 142 -27.73 -3.82 -13.09
N TYR A 143 -26.44 -3.55 -13.22
CA TYR A 143 -25.51 -3.36 -12.10
C TYR A 143 -25.08 -1.88 -11.96
N SER A 144 -24.47 -1.53 -10.83
CA SER A 144 -24.19 -0.14 -10.49
C SER A 144 -23.09 0.53 -11.32
N ALA A 145 -22.16 -0.23 -11.90
CA ALA A 145 -21.14 0.34 -12.79
C ALA A 145 -21.70 0.70 -14.17
N HIS A 146 -22.86 0.16 -14.54
CA HIS A 146 -23.46 0.39 -15.85
C HIS A 146 -23.82 1.87 -16.04
N GLY A 147 -23.26 2.50 -17.07
CA GLY A 147 -23.47 3.92 -17.38
C GLY A 147 -22.60 4.89 -16.58
N ALA A 148 -22.00 4.46 -15.46
CA ALA A 148 -21.04 5.26 -14.69
C ALA A 148 -19.60 5.06 -15.18
N VAL A 149 -19.28 3.83 -15.61
CA VAL A 149 -17.96 3.43 -16.09
C VAL A 149 -18.02 3.08 -17.58
N GLY A 150 -17.05 3.55 -18.34
CA GLY A 150 -16.92 3.30 -19.78
C GLY A 150 -15.85 2.27 -20.11
N GLU A 151 -15.96 1.65 -21.29
CA GLU A 151 -14.89 0.82 -21.85
C GLU A 151 -13.65 1.66 -22.12
N GLY A 152 -12.48 1.13 -21.78
CA GLY A 152 -11.20 1.82 -21.89
C GLY A 152 -10.83 2.69 -20.68
N ASP A 153 -11.72 2.85 -19.70
CA ASP A 153 -11.36 3.50 -18.43
C ASP A 153 -10.26 2.70 -17.71
N VAL A 154 -9.26 3.38 -17.15
CA VAL A 154 -8.16 2.74 -16.41
C VAL A 154 -8.42 2.87 -14.92
N LEU A 155 -8.47 1.74 -14.22
CA LEU A 155 -8.65 1.70 -12.78
C LEU A 155 -7.32 2.01 -12.07
N ARG A 156 -7.28 3.12 -11.32
CA ARG A 156 -6.07 3.62 -10.65
C ARG A 156 -6.04 3.28 -9.16
N ALA A 157 -7.20 3.32 -8.51
CA ALA A 157 -7.34 2.90 -7.12
C ALA A 157 -8.75 2.42 -6.81
N VAL A 158 -8.87 1.59 -5.77
CA VAL A 158 -10.12 1.02 -5.27
C VAL A 158 -10.09 1.11 -3.76
N SER A 159 -11.20 1.45 -3.11
CA SER A 159 -11.27 1.27 -1.67
C SER A 159 -11.25 -0.23 -1.35
N ALA A 160 -10.59 -0.64 -0.27
CA ALA A 160 -10.52 -2.01 0.23
C ALA A 160 -10.77 -2.02 1.75
N TYR A 161 -11.46 -3.02 2.29
CA TYR A 161 -11.51 -3.26 3.74
C TYR A 161 -10.42 -4.26 4.12
N ALA A 162 -9.57 -3.87 5.07
CA ALA A 162 -8.52 -4.73 5.60
C ALA A 162 -8.46 -4.66 7.12
N ARG A 163 -7.96 -5.72 7.76
CA ARG A 163 -7.77 -5.74 9.22
C ARG A 163 -6.48 -4.99 9.57
N VAL A 164 -6.63 -3.78 10.09
CA VAL A 164 -5.51 -2.94 10.54
C VAL A 164 -5.42 -3.00 12.07
N VAL A 165 -4.20 -3.07 12.60
CA VAL A 165 -3.96 -2.99 14.04
C VAL A 165 -4.03 -1.52 14.44
N GLY A 166 -5.21 -1.09 14.89
CA GLY A 166 -5.44 0.28 15.36
C GLY A 166 -5.06 0.44 16.84
N GLY A 167 -4.71 1.68 17.23
CA GLY A 167 -4.66 2.11 18.63
C GLY A 167 -3.28 2.42 19.21
N ALA A 168 -2.19 2.07 18.53
CA ALA A 168 -0.84 2.48 18.91
C ALA A 168 -0.15 3.21 17.75
N PRO A 169 0.43 4.41 17.96
CA PRO A 169 1.21 5.08 16.93
C PRO A 169 2.34 4.17 16.44
N MET A 170 2.63 4.19 15.14
CA MET A 170 3.51 3.22 14.46
C MET A 170 4.87 3.04 15.17
N TRP A 171 5.44 4.12 15.70
CA TRP A 171 6.69 4.07 16.48
C TRP A 171 6.63 3.16 17.72
N ARG A 172 5.47 3.07 18.40
CA ARG A 172 5.27 2.16 19.54
C ARG A 172 5.16 0.71 19.08
N GLN A 173 4.59 0.47 17.90
CA GLN A 173 4.49 -0.88 17.33
C GLN A 173 5.89 -1.38 16.93
N VAL A 174 6.70 -0.52 16.30
CA VAL A 174 8.09 -0.85 15.93
C VAL A 174 8.96 -1.10 17.17
N ALA A 175 8.87 -0.24 18.19
CA ALA A 175 9.70 -0.37 19.39
C ALA A 175 9.35 -1.58 20.27
N SER A 176 8.09 -2.03 20.26
CA SER A 176 7.65 -3.15 21.10
C SER A 176 7.84 -4.52 20.47
N GLY A 177 8.07 -4.60 19.14
CA GLY A 177 8.19 -5.87 18.40
C GLY A 177 6.94 -6.76 18.45
N THR A 178 5.89 -6.31 19.14
CA THR A 178 4.61 -7.01 19.29
C THR A 178 3.51 -6.03 18.89
N PRO A 179 2.60 -6.41 17.97
CA PRO A 179 1.51 -5.54 17.57
C PRO A 179 0.56 -5.32 18.76
N LEU A 180 0.77 -4.22 19.48
CA LEU A 180 -0.09 -3.75 20.56
C LEU A 180 -1.31 -3.06 19.93
N GLY A 181 -2.45 -3.76 19.85
CA GLY A 181 -3.71 -3.18 19.40
C GLY A 181 -4.77 -4.22 19.04
N ALA A 182 -6.04 -3.81 19.09
CA ALA A 182 -7.14 -4.62 18.57
C ALA A 182 -7.15 -4.52 17.05
N ARG A 183 -7.17 -5.68 16.36
CA ARG A 183 -7.37 -5.73 14.91
C ARG A 183 -8.78 -5.26 14.60
N ARG A 184 -8.92 -4.11 13.93
CA ARG A 184 -10.19 -3.56 13.47
C ARG A 184 -10.23 -3.59 11.95
N LEU A 185 -11.41 -3.84 11.39
CA LEU A 185 -11.60 -3.71 9.96
C LEU A 185 -11.65 -2.20 9.63
N ARG A 186 -10.74 -1.75 8.77
CA ARG A 186 -10.66 -0.35 8.34
C ARG A 186 -10.71 -0.29 6.83
N ARG A 187 -11.22 0.82 6.32
CA ARG A 187 -11.28 1.11 4.90
C ARG A 187 -9.98 1.79 4.47
N LEU A 188 -9.30 1.17 3.53
CA LEU A 188 -8.05 1.63 2.94
C LEU A 188 -8.26 2.01 1.48
N LEU A 189 -7.32 2.78 0.95
CA LEU A 189 -7.21 3.01 -0.47
C LEU A 189 -6.16 2.05 -1.06
N PHE A 190 -6.62 1.10 -1.87
CA PHE A 190 -5.76 0.15 -2.58
C PHE A 190 -5.42 0.73 -3.96
N ARG A 191 -4.12 0.89 -4.25
CA ARG A 191 -3.66 1.35 -5.58
C ARG A 191 -3.70 0.17 -6.54
N ALA A 192 -4.31 0.37 -7.71
CA ALA A 192 -4.42 -0.64 -8.75
C ALA A 192 -3.24 -0.60 -9.74
N ASP A 193 -2.33 0.37 -9.59
CA ASP A 193 -1.11 0.49 -10.39
C ASP A 193 -0.19 -0.72 -10.13
N GLY A 194 -0.02 -1.59 -11.13
CA GLY A 194 0.76 -2.84 -11.00
C GLY A 194 0.06 -3.95 -10.22
N ALA A 195 -1.21 -3.76 -9.83
CA ALA A 195 -2.00 -4.78 -9.17
C ALA A 195 -2.54 -5.80 -10.19
N THR A 196 -2.67 -7.05 -9.74
CA THR A 196 -3.28 -8.11 -10.53
C THR A 196 -4.80 -8.01 -10.52
N TYR A 197 -5.45 -8.60 -11.52
CA TYR A 197 -6.91 -8.74 -11.53
C TYR A 197 -7.46 -9.38 -10.24
N ALA A 198 -6.78 -10.39 -9.70
CA ALA A 198 -7.22 -11.12 -8.52
C ALA A 198 -7.26 -10.21 -7.27
N GLU A 199 -6.25 -9.37 -7.08
CA GLU A 199 -6.16 -8.43 -5.96
C GLU A 199 -7.23 -7.35 -6.04
N VAL A 200 -7.46 -6.78 -7.22
CA VAL A 200 -8.55 -5.81 -7.44
C VAL A 200 -9.91 -6.44 -7.13
N ARG A 201 -10.13 -7.67 -7.60
CA ARG A 201 -11.37 -8.41 -7.31
C ARG A 201 -11.54 -8.67 -5.82
N GLU A 202 -10.48 -9.04 -5.10
CA GLU A 202 -10.52 -9.25 -3.66
C GLU A 202 -10.78 -7.94 -2.89
N ALA A 203 -10.14 -6.84 -3.30
CA ALA A 203 -10.39 -5.51 -2.76
C ALA A 203 -11.88 -5.10 -2.91
N ILE A 204 -12.48 -5.33 -4.08
CA ILE A 204 -13.92 -5.10 -4.30
C ILE A 204 -14.76 -6.04 -3.42
N ALA A 205 -14.40 -7.34 -3.36
CA ALA A 205 -15.14 -8.34 -2.59
C ALA A 205 -15.14 -8.03 -1.08
N SER A 206 -14.10 -7.37 -0.56
CA SER A 206 -14.03 -6.96 0.85
C SER A 206 -15.15 -6.00 1.29
N HIS A 207 -15.84 -5.36 0.34
CA HIS A 207 -16.97 -4.45 0.63
C HIS A 207 -18.29 -5.18 0.85
N ARG A 208 -18.36 -6.49 0.58
CA ARG A 208 -19.60 -7.24 0.76
C ARG A 208 -20.00 -7.28 2.24
N ARG A 209 -21.31 -7.30 2.50
CA ARG A 209 -21.85 -7.27 3.88
C ARG A 209 -21.44 -8.50 4.69
N ASP A 210 -21.33 -9.65 4.04
CA ASP A 210 -20.81 -10.91 4.57
C ASP A 210 -19.34 -10.82 5.01
N ALA A 211 -18.56 -9.94 4.40
CA ALA A 211 -17.17 -9.67 4.78
C ALA A 211 -17.03 -8.56 5.86
N GLY A 212 -18.14 -7.96 6.29
CA GLY A 212 -18.16 -6.83 7.22
C GLY A 212 -17.98 -5.47 6.57
N GLY A 213 -18.05 -5.38 5.23
CA GLY A 213 -18.01 -4.11 4.50
C GLY A 213 -19.36 -3.38 4.48
N ASN A 214 -19.34 -2.12 4.03
CA ASN A 214 -20.51 -1.25 3.94
C ASN A 214 -21.36 -1.44 2.66
N GLY A 215 -20.93 -2.30 1.73
CA GLY A 215 -21.60 -2.51 0.45
C GLY A 215 -21.36 -1.41 -0.59
N VAL A 216 -20.47 -0.44 -0.35
CA VAL A 216 -20.21 0.69 -1.27
C VAL A 216 -18.72 0.82 -1.54
N VAL A 217 -18.31 0.67 -2.79
CA VAL A 217 -16.92 0.74 -3.24
C VAL A 217 -16.64 2.14 -3.80
N SER A 218 -15.51 2.75 -3.44
CA SER A 218 -15.00 3.94 -4.11
C SER A 218 -13.96 3.51 -5.15
N LEU A 219 -14.15 3.91 -6.40
CA LEU A 219 -13.26 3.66 -7.52
C LEU A 219 -12.63 4.99 -7.95
N VAL A 220 -11.34 4.96 -8.25
CA VAL A 220 -10.63 6.07 -8.88
C VAL A 220 -10.27 5.62 -10.30
N LEU A 221 -10.88 6.26 -11.28
CA LEU A 221 -10.76 5.92 -12.70
C LEU A 221 -10.04 7.04 -13.43
N GLU A 222 -9.15 6.68 -14.34
CA GLU A 222 -8.57 7.60 -15.31
C GLU A 222 -9.23 7.35 -16.67
N ARG A 223 -9.92 8.37 -17.19
CA ARG A 223 -10.68 8.31 -18.43
C ARG A 223 -9.98 9.14 -19.51
N ALA A 224 -9.86 8.58 -20.71
CA ALA A 224 -9.38 9.32 -21.87
C ALA A 224 -10.36 10.44 -22.25
N VAL A 225 -9.84 11.65 -22.46
CA VAL A 225 -10.63 12.81 -22.88
C VAL A 225 -10.33 13.10 -24.34
N GLY A 226 -11.37 13.01 -25.18
CA GLY A 226 -11.27 13.31 -26.60
C GLY A 226 -10.86 14.77 -26.88
N GLU A 227 -10.31 15.02 -28.07
CA GLU A 227 -9.60 16.27 -28.38
C GLU A 227 -10.45 17.56 -28.23
N GLY A 228 -11.77 17.46 -28.33
CA GLY A 228 -12.70 18.59 -28.23
C GLY A 228 -13.36 18.84 -26.87
N LYS A 229 -13.15 17.97 -25.87
CA LYS A 229 -13.74 18.17 -24.54
C LYS A 229 -12.75 18.95 -23.65
N PRO A 230 -13.17 20.04 -23.01
CA PRO A 230 -12.32 20.76 -22.06
C PRO A 230 -11.99 19.82 -20.90
N LEU A 231 -10.70 19.75 -20.56
CA LEU A 231 -10.24 19.01 -19.39
C LEU A 231 -10.84 19.66 -18.14
N SER A 232 -11.21 18.85 -17.16
CA SER A 232 -11.65 19.36 -15.87
C SER A 232 -10.53 20.25 -15.31
N PRO A 233 -10.84 21.48 -14.84
CA PRO A 233 -9.81 22.40 -14.37
C PRO A 233 -9.04 21.70 -13.25
N ARG A 234 -7.78 21.36 -13.55
CA ARG A 234 -6.86 20.77 -12.59
C ARG A 234 -6.75 21.79 -11.48
N VAL A 235 -7.15 21.44 -10.26
CA VAL A 235 -7.06 22.33 -9.11
C VAL A 235 -5.59 22.71 -8.99
N ALA A 236 -5.26 23.92 -9.44
CA ALA A 236 -3.93 24.46 -9.25
C ALA A 236 -3.68 24.42 -7.74
N PRO A 237 -2.49 23.99 -7.29
CA PRO A 237 -2.16 24.09 -5.87
C PRO A 237 -2.49 25.52 -5.41
N PRO A 238 -3.09 25.69 -4.21
CA PRO A 238 -3.41 27.02 -3.72
C PRO A 238 -2.15 27.88 -3.85
N PRO A 239 -2.25 29.08 -4.45
CA PRO A 239 -1.09 29.93 -4.66
C PRO A 239 -0.39 30.08 -3.31
N ILE A 240 0.91 29.75 -3.28
CA ILE A 240 1.71 29.89 -2.08
C ILE A 240 1.63 31.36 -1.69
N GLU A 241 1.14 31.66 -0.48
CA GLU A 241 1.16 33.04 0.04
C GLU A 241 2.58 33.59 -0.12
N PRO A 242 2.75 34.79 -0.70
CA PRO A 242 4.09 35.34 -0.89
C PRO A 242 4.75 35.49 0.48
N LEU A 243 6.06 35.21 0.56
CA LEU A 243 6.81 35.17 1.82
C LEU A 243 6.62 36.45 2.65
N GLN A 244 6.47 37.60 1.98
CA GLN A 244 6.21 38.90 2.61
C GLN A 244 4.91 38.93 3.43
N ASP A 245 3.85 38.24 3.01
CA ASP A 245 2.57 38.21 3.72
C ASP A 245 2.65 37.27 4.93
N VAL A 246 3.37 36.16 4.80
CA VAL A 246 3.66 35.25 5.92
C VAL A 246 4.50 35.96 6.98
N VAL A 247 5.54 36.69 6.57
CA VAL A 247 6.42 37.45 7.45
C VAL A 247 5.69 38.63 8.09
N ALA A 248 4.84 39.35 7.35
CA ALA A 248 4.05 40.46 7.89
C ALA A 248 3.04 39.99 8.94
N ARG A 249 2.37 38.86 8.68
CA ARG A 249 1.44 38.21 9.62
C ARG A 249 2.15 37.77 10.91
N ASP A 250 3.30 37.11 10.79
CA ASP A 250 4.02 36.58 11.95
C ASP A 250 4.69 37.68 12.79
N LEU A 251 5.04 38.81 12.18
CA LEU A 251 5.70 39.94 12.84
C LEU A 251 4.74 41.08 13.24
N ASN A 252 3.41 40.90 13.10
CA ASN A 252 2.39 41.94 13.35
C ASN A 252 2.68 43.26 12.62
N PHE A 253 3.25 43.21 11.41
CA PHE A 253 3.37 44.42 10.61
C PHE A 253 2.00 44.79 10.03
N PRO A 254 1.62 46.08 10.03
CA PRO A 254 0.45 46.52 9.29
C PRO A 254 0.62 46.15 7.82
N SER A 255 -0.40 45.49 7.24
CA SER A 255 -0.37 45.05 5.84
C SER A 255 -0.15 46.24 4.91
N ALA A 256 0.81 46.12 3.99
CA ALA A 256 1.16 47.17 3.03
C ALA A 256 0.03 47.49 2.02
N SER A 257 -1.11 46.80 2.09
CA SER A 257 -2.30 47.08 1.30
C SER A 257 -3.16 48.24 1.85
N ASP A 258 -2.84 48.78 3.03
CA ASP A 258 -3.58 49.89 3.65
C ASP A 258 -3.04 51.30 3.29
N SER A 259 -2.24 51.42 2.22
CA SER A 259 -1.69 52.69 1.73
C SER A 259 -1.93 52.91 0.25
#